data_AF-A0A2R7Y0N3-F1
#
_entry.id   AF-A0A2R7Y0N3-F1
#
_cell.length_a   1.000
_cell.length_b   1.000
_cell.length_c   1.000
_cell.angle_alpha   90.00
_cell.angle_beta   90.00
_cell.angle_gamma   90.00
#
_symmetry.space_group_name_H-M   'P 1'
#
loop_
_entity.id
_entity.type
_entity.pdbx_description
1 polymer ?
#
loop_
_entity_poly.entity_id
_entity_poly.type
_entity_poly.pdbx_seq_one_letter_code
_entity_poly.pdbx_strand_id
1 'polypeptide(L)'
;METGKEYVCLMRLHGDVSDERLLEAVKLFTGQIYQVPPVRSSVARKPRIRTIYSAEVIERNGRDVLMRVACSGGTYIRKYCYDLGLYLGCGAHMQELRRIRAGPYEEGSSVTVLDVYEAVKLYKEGGEERALRSV
;
A
#
# COMPACT_ATOMS: atom_id res chain seq x y z
N MET A 1 -15.47 4.39 -9.41
CA MET A 1 -14.35 3.92 -8.55
C MET A 1 -12.98 4.19 -9.21
N GLU A 2 -12.78 5.33 -9.90
CA GLU A 2 -11.66 5.51 -10.85
C GLU A 2 -10.26 5.70 -10.23
N THR A 3 -10.11 5.93 -8.93
CA THR A 3 -8.80 6.27 -8.32
C THR A 3 -8.37 5.39 -7.15
N GLY A 4 -9.10 4.30 -6.89
CA GLY A 4 -8.76 3.34 -5.83
C GLY A 4 -7.34 2.78 -5.97
N LYS A 5 -6.70 2.52 -4.84
CA LYS A 5 -5.37 1.92 -4.75
C LYS A 5 -5.44 0.77 -3.76
N GLU A 6 -4.77 -0.33 -4.05
CA GLU A 6 -4.63 -1.45 -3.12
C GLU A 6 -3.17 -1.74 -2.85
N TYR A 7 -2.90 -2.04 -1.58
CA TYR A 7 -1.56 -2.30 -1.09
C TYR A 7 -1.54 -3.57 -0.25
N VAL A 8 -0.42 -4.28 -0.32
CA VAL A 8 0.02 -5.22 0.71
C VAL A 8 1.12 -4.50 1.51
N CYS A 9 0.98 -4.45 2.83
CA CYS A 9 1.94 -3.77 3.69
C CYS A 9 2.32 -4.66 4.88
N LEU A 10 3.60 -4.58 5.25
CA LEU A 10 4.12 -5.19 6.47
C LEU A 10 4.24 -4.10 7.53
N MET A 11 3.47 -4.22 8.60
CA MET A 11 3.51 -3.34 9.75
C MET A 11 4.21 -4.03 10.91
N ARG A 12 5.18 -3.35 11.54
CA ARG A 12 5.83 -3.80 12.77
C ARG A 12 5.29 -3.02 13.96
N LEU A 13 4.66 -3.75 14.87
CA LEU A 13 4.29 -3.26 16.20
C LEU A 13 5.54 -3.09 17.07
N HIS A 14 5.58 -2.06 17.92
CA HIS A 14 6.71 -1.85 18.84
C HIS A 14 6.52 -2.53 20.19
N GLY A 15 5.35 -3.10 20.45
CA GLY A 15 5.04 -3.89 21.64
C GLY A 15 4.05 -5.02 21.34
N ASP A 16 3.75 -5.83 22.36
CA ASP A 16 2.84 -6.97 22.23
C ASP A 16 1.38 -6.52 22.38
N VAL A 17 0.53 -7.05 21.52
CA VAL A 17 -0.91 -6.74 21.44
C VAL A 17 -1.65 -8.04 21.14
N SER A 18 -2.81 -8.28 21.75
CA SER A 18 -3.62 -9.46 21.43
C SER A 18 -4.21 -9.38 20.01
N ASP A 19 -4.56 -10.51 19.42
CA ASP A 19 -5.15 -10.53 18.09
C ASP A 19 -6.51 -9.85 18.06
N GLU A 20 -7.32 -9.99 19.11
CA GLU A 20 -8.63 -9.34 19.23
C GLU A 20 -8.48 -7.81 19.14
N ARG A 21 -7.57 -7.23 19.93
CA ARG A 21 -7.34 -5.78 19.93
C ARG A 21 -6.79 -5.28 18.59
N LEU A 22 -5.94 -6.07 17.93
CA LEU A 22 -5.41 -5.74 16.61
C LEU A 22 -6.53 -5.72 15.56
N LEU A 23 -7.35 -6.76 15.50
CA LEU A 23 -8.45 -6.87 14.54
C LEU A 23 -9.52 -5.80 14.76
N GLU A 24 -9.85 -5.50 16.02
CA GLU A 24 -10.74 -4.40 16.37
C GLU A 24 -10.20 -3.04 15.91
N ALA A 25 -8.90 -2.78 16.13
CA ALA A 25 -8.25 -1.55 15.67
C ALA A 25 -8.27 -1.43 14.14
N VAL A 26 -7.89 -2.49 13.43
CA VAL A 26 -7.92 -2.50 11.96
C VAL A 26 -9.33 -2.21 11.44
N LYS A 27 -10.35 -2.84 12.02
CA LYS A 27 -11.77 -2.61 11.67
C LYS A 27 -12.21 -1.18 11.94
N LEU A 28 -11.86 -0.61 13.09
CA LEU A 28 -12.17 0.78 13.47
C LEU A 28 -11.57 1.80 12.48
N PHE A 29 -10.41 1.48 11.90
CA PHE A 29 -9.70 2.34 10.96
C PHE A 29 -10.13 2.13 9.49
N THR A 30 -11.27 1.49 9.25
CA THR A 30 -11.93 1.46 7.94
C THR A 30 -12.91 2.64 7.78
N GLY A 31 -13.26 3.01 6.55
CA GLY A 31 -14.10 4.17 6.28
C GLY A 31 -13.30 5.48 6.19
N GLN A 32 -13.90 6.58 6.65
CA GLN A 32 -13.28 7.90 6.59
C GLN A 32 -12.28 8.09 7.73
N ILE A 33 -11.02 8.37 7.37
CA ILE A 33 -9.94 8.65 8.31
C ILE A 33 -9.36 10.04 8.06
N TYR A 34 -8.83 10.66 9.11
CA TYR A 34 -8.09 11.91 9.00
C TYR A 34 -6.60 11.64 8.86
N GLN A 35 -5.97 12.27 7.88
CA GLN A 35 -4.53 12.23 7.71
C GLN A 35 -3.95 13.62 7.51
N VAL A 36 -2.79 13.84 8.12
CA VAL A 36 -1.90 14.95 7.77
C VAL A 36 -0.75 14.36 6.96
N PRO A 37 -0.50 14.84 5.72
CA PRO A 37 0.63 14.38 4.94
C PRO A 37 1.96 14.44 5.72
N PRO A 38 2.89 13.50 5.50
CA PRO A 38 4.20 13.53 6.12
C PRO A 38 4.99 14.76 5.67
N VAL A 39 6.00 15.14 6.46
CA VAL A 39 6.90 16.28 6.15
C VAL A 39 7.50 16.13 4.76
N ARG A 40 7.90 14.92 4.38
CA ARG A 40 8.36 14.58 3.03
C ARG A 40 7.18 14.17 2.16
N SER A 41 6.51 15.16 1.56
CA SER A 41 5.45 14.94 0.59
C SER A 41 5.44 16.04 -0.48
N SER A 42 4.87 15.74 -1.65
CA SER A 42 4.70 16.71 -2.75
C SER A 42 3.48 17.62 -2.58
N VAL A 43 2.80 17.55 -1.44
CA VAL A 43 1.53 18.28 -1.19
C VAL A 43 1.59 19.04 0.14
N ALA A 44 0.85 20.14 0.22
CA ALA A 44 0.77 20.94 1.44
C ALA A 44 0.34 20.11 2.67
N ARG A 45 1.05 20.29 3.78
CA ARG A 45 0.81 19.60 5.05
C ARG A 45 -0.37 20.21 5.82
N LYS A 46 -1.57 19.85 5.38
CA LYS A 46 -2.86 20.22 6.02
C LYS A 46 -3.67 18.95 6.29
N PRO A 47 -4.51 18.89 7.34
CA PRO A 47 -5.42 17.77 7.58
C PRO A 47 -6.35 17.53 6.39
N ARG A 48 -6.56 16.26 6.03
CA ARG A 48 -7.43 15.83 4.94
C ARG A 48 -8.12 14.52 5.29
N ILE A 49 -9.32 14.35 4.79
CA ILE A 49 -10.05 13.08 4.90
C ILE A 49 -9.59 12.15 3.77
N ARG A 50 -9.36 10.89 4.10
CA ARG A 50 -9.10 9.79 3.17
C ARG A 50 -10.05 8.65 3.49
N THR A 51 -10.31 7.80 2.51
CA THR A 51 -11.18 6.64 2.71
C THR A 51 -10.36 5.37 2.62
N ILE A 52 -10.44 4.54 3.66
CA ILE A 52 -10.05 3.13 3.64
C ILE A 52 -11.30 2.33 3.27
N TYR A 53 -11.31 1.76 2.07
CA TYR A 53 -12.45 0.96 1.60
C TYR A 53 -12.49 -0.40 2.30
N SER A 54 -11.33 -1.01 2.50
CA SER A 54 -11.17 -2.24 3.26
C SER A 54 -9.74 -2.35 3.82
N ALA A 55 -9.61 -3.05 4.94
CA ALA A 55 -8.33 -3.43 5.52
C ALA A 55 -8.47 -4.83 6.14
N GLU A 56 -7.54 -5.71 5.84
CA GLU A 56 -7.57 -7.11 6.24
C GLU A 56 -6.17 -7.52 6.73
N VAL A 57 -6.10 -8.23 7.86
CA VAL A 57 -4.87 -8.89 8.31
C VAL A 57 -4.78 -10.23 7.60
N ILE A 58 -3.73 -10.40 6.79
CA ILE A 58 -3.47 -11.63 6.02
C ILE A 58 -2.74 -12.65 6.89
N GLU A 59 -1.70 -12.20 7.59
CA GLU A 59 -0.82 -13.03 8.39
C GLU A 59 -0.25 -12.21 9.55
N ARG A 60 0.04 -12.87 10.67
CA ARG A 60 0.76 -12.28 11.79
C ARG A 60 1.85 -13.23 12.28
N ASN A 61 3.07 -12.70 12.41
CA ASN A 61 4.19 -13.36 13.05
C ASN A 61 4.74 -12.49 14.19
N GLY A 62 4.29 -12.78 15.42
CA GLY A 62 4.65 -12.00 16.60
C GLY A 62 4.21 -10.53 16.50
N ARG A 63 5.17 -9.65 16.21
CA ARG A 63 4.94 -8.19 16.05
C ARG A 63 4.89 -7.74 14.59
N ASP A 64 5.13 -8.64 13.65
CA ASP A 64 4.99 -8.39 12.22
C ASP A 64 3.58 -8.75 11.77
N VAL A 65 2.89 -7.78 11.17
CA VAL A 65 1.50 -7.90 10.73
C VAL A 65 1.45 -7.60 9.24
N LEU A 66 1.14 -8.61 8.43
CA LEU A 66 0.93 -8.47 7.00
C LEU A 66 -0.53 -8.11 6.74
N MET A 67 -0.78 -7.02 6.04
CA MET A 67 -2.13 -6.51 5.78
C MET A 67 -2.37 -6.18 4.31
N ARG A 68 -3.59 -6.43 3.85
CA ARG A 68 -4.13 -5.90 2.58
C ARG A 68 -4.99 -4.68 2.86
N VAL A 69 -4.75 -3.58 2.15
CA VAL A 69 -5.48 -2.31 2.36
C VAL A 69 -5.93 -1.72 1.03
N ALA A 70 -7.24 -1.55 0.84
CA ALA A 70 -7.83 -0.82 -0.26
C ALA A 70 -8.22 0.59 0.17
N CYS A 71 -7.81 1.61 -0.57
CA CYS A 71 -7.99 3.00 -0.15
C CYS A 71 -8.13 3.98 -1.32
N SER A 72 -8.60 5.19 -1.00
CA SER A 72 -8.68 6.32 -1.91
C SER A 72 -7.29 6.85 -2.32
N GLY A 73 -7.21 7.56 -3.44
CA GLY A 73 -5.98 8.23 -3.87
C GLY A 73 -5.41 9.20 -2.82
N GLY A 74 -4.08 9.23 -2.70
CA GLY A 74 -3.38 10.11 -1.76
C GLY A 74 -3.49 9.70 -0.29
N THR A 75 -3.87 8.46 -0.01
CA THR A 75 -3.80 7.86 1.32
C THR A 75 -2.36 7.45 1.63
N TYR A 76 -1.85 7.85 2.78
CA TYR A 76 -0.51 7.49 3.23
C TYR A 76 -0.57 6.24 4.11
N ILE A 77 -0.23 5.07 3.54
CA ILE A 77 -0.22 3.79 4.29
C ILE A 77 0.76 3.83 5.46
N ARG A 78 1.89 4.53 5.31
CA ARG A 78 2.83 4.76 6.42
C ARG A 78 2.20 5.47 7.62
N LYS A 79 1.35 6.47 7.36
CA LYS A 79 0.63 7.21 8.40
C LYS A 79 -0.48 6.34 9.00
N TYR A 80 -1.17 5.55 8.18
CA TYR A 80 -2.14 4.56 8.63
C TYR A 80 -1.53 3.57 9.64
N CYS A 81 -0.39 2.95 9.33
CA CYS A 81 0.32 2.06 10.27
C CYS A 81 0.72 2.78 11.57
N TYR A 82 1.22 4.02 11.46
CA TYR A 82 1.59 4.82 12.62
C TYR A 82 0.38 5.14 13.52
N ASP A 83 -0.76 5.52 12.93
CA ASP A 83 -1.97 5.84 13.68
C ASP A 83 -2.61 4.61 14.34
N LEU A 84 -2.58 3.45 13.66
CA LEU A 84 -2.92 2.18 14.29
C LEU A 84 -2.04 1.89 15.50
N GLY A 85 -0.72 2.07 15.36
CA GLY A 85 0.22 1.90 16.47
C GLY A 85 -0.05 2.84 17.64
N LEU A 86 -0.39 4.10 17.37
CA LEU A 86 -0.79 5.06 18.41
C LEU A 86 -2.08 4.62 19.12
N TYR A 87 -3.08 4.19 18.36
CA TYR A 87 -4.35 3.71 18.91
C TYR A 87 -4.17 2.46 19.78
N LEU A 88 -3.32 1.53 19.34
CA LEU A 88 -2.97 0.32 20.09
C LEU A 88 -2.14 0.61 21.35
N GLY A 89 -1.56 1.81 21.47
CA GLY A 89 -0.77 2.26 22.61
C GLY A 89 0.66 1.73 22.65
N CYS A 90 1.02 0.77 21.80
CA CYS A 90 2.38 0.23 21.71
C CYS A 90 3.26 0.96 20.69
N GLY A 91 2.68 1.69 19.74
CA GLY A 91 3.40 2.24 18.58
C GLY A 91 3.59 1.20 17.47
N ALA A 92 3.72 1.69 16.24
CA ALA A 92 3.96 0.85 15.08
C ALA A 92 4.56 1.66 13.93
N HIS A 93 5.16 0.95 12.97
CA HIS A 93 5.63 1.54 11.72
C HIS A 93 5.45 0.59 10.54
N MET A 94 5.41 1.16 9.35
CA MET A 94 5.41 0.41 8.10
C MET A 94 6.85 0.01 7.74
N GLN A 95 7.11 -1.30 7.66
CA GLN A 95 8.40 -1.84 7.22
C GLN A 95 8.46 -1.94 5.70
N GLU A 96 7.44 -2.56 5.11
CA GLU A 96 7.38 -2.82 3.67
C GLU A 96 6.04 -2.41 3.09
N LEU A 97 6.04 -2.08 1.81
CA LEU A 97 4.84 -1.68 1.09
C LEU A 97 4.95 -2.07 -0.37
N ARG A 98 3.96 -2.82 -0.85
CA ARG A 98 3.78 -3.17 -2.26
C ARG A 98 2.42 -2.71 -2.71
N ARG A 99 2.35 -1.98 -3.83
CA ARG A 99 1.08 -1.59 -4.44
C ARG A 99 0.68 -2.66 -5.44
N ILE A 100 -0.46 -3.30 -5.21
CA ILE A 100 -0.96 -4.40 -6.03
C ILE A 100 -2.06 -3.98 -7.02
N ARG A 101 -2.67 -2.79 -6.81
CA ARG A 101 -3.63 -2.18 -7.75
C ARG A 101 -3.50 -0.66 -7.82
N ALA A 102 -3.60 -0.12 -9.03
CA ALA A 102 -3.72 1.29 -9.30
C ALA A 102 -4.85 1.60 -10.31
N GLY A 103 -6.04 1.93 -9.82
CA GLY A 103 -7.21 2.10 -10.69
C GLY A 103 -7.51 0.79 -11.42
N PRO A 104 -7.54 0.76 -12.77
CA PRO A 104 -7.77 -0.46 -13.54
C PRO A 104 -6.53 -1.36 -13.66
N TYR A 105 -5.34 -0.89 -13.27
CA TYR A 105 -4.09 -1.65 -13.41
C TYR A 105 -3.87 -2.53 -12.18
N GLU A 106 -3.74 -3.83 -12.40
CA GLU A 106 -3.45 -4.82 -11.37
C GLU A 106 -2.03 -5.38 -11.55
N GLU A 107 -1.44 -5.85 -10.46
CA GLU A 107 -0.09 -6.40 -10.47
C GLU A 107 0.07 -7.62 -11.37
N GLY A 108 -0.96 -8.44 -11.53
CA GLY A 108 -0.92 -9.64 -12.38
C GLY A 108 -0.68 -9.34 -13.87
N SER A 109 -0.93 -8.10 -14.32
CA SER A 109 -0.63 -7.63 -15.68
C SER A 109 0.57 -6.69 -15.74
N SER A 110 1.36 -6.60 -14.67
CA SER A 110 2.57 -5.78 -14.65
C SER A 110 3.77 -6.49 -15.27
N VAL A 111 4.63 -5.71 -15.91
CA VAL A 111 5.94 -6.14 -16.41
C VAL A 111 7.05 -5.45 -15.63
N THR A 112 8.23 -6.04 -15.63
CA THR A 112 9.42 -5.47 -15.00
C THR A 112 10.13 -4.48 -15.94
N VAL A 113 11.01 -3.66 -15.38
CA VAL A 113 11.87 -2.77 -16.18
C VAL A 113 12.81 -3.57 -17.09
N LEU A 114 13.17 -4.79 -16.70
CA LEU A 114 14.02 -5.67 -17.50
C LEU A 114 13.27 -6.18 -18.73
N ASP A 115 12.01 -6.59 -18.58
CA ASP A 115 11.15 -7.00 -19.71
C ASP A 115 11.03 -5.87 -20.74
N VAL A 116 10.81 -4.64 -20.27
CA VAL A 116 10.76 -3.43 -21.12
C VAL A 116 12.11 -3.18 -21.81
N TYR A 117 13.22 -3.31 -21.08
CA TYR A 117 14.55 -3.13 -21.64
C TYR A 117 14.85 -4.14 -22.76
N GLU A 118 14.54 -5.41 -22.54
CA GLU A 118 14.73 -6.48 -23.51
C GLU A 118 13.87 -6.26 -24.77
N ALA A 119 12.59 -5.94 -24.58
CA ALA A 119 11.68 -5.65 -25.69
C ALA A 119 12.16 -4.46 -26.54
N VAL A 120 12.65 -3.39 -25.90
CA VAL A 120 13.21 -2.22 -26.60
C VAL A 120 14.51 -2.57 -27.33
N LYS A 121 15.36 -3.43 -26.75
CA LYS A 121 16.61 -3.88 -27.37
C LYS A 121 16.32 -4.69 -28.64
N LEU A 122 15.43 -5.67 -28.57
CA LEU A 122 15.03 -6.50 -29.72
C LEU A 122 14.46 -5.65 -30.87
N TYR A 123 13.63 -4.66 -30.53
CA TYR A 123 13.12 -3.72 -31.53
C TYR A 123 14.25 -2.91 -32.19
N LYS A 124 15.18 -2.38 -31.40
CA LYS A 124 16.28 -1.54 -31.93
C LYS A 124 17.30 -2.31 -32.76
N GLU A 125 17.61 -3.55 -32.39
CA GLU A 125 18.63 -4.37 -33.05
C GLU A 125 18.08 -5.18 -34.22
N GLY A 126 16.84 -5.66 -34.13
CA GLY A 126 16.24 -6.60 -35.08
C GLY A 126 14.90 -6.17 -35.67
N GLY A 127 14.35 -5.02 -35.27
CA GLY A 127 13.03 -4.55 -35.72
C GLY A 127 11.85 -5.37 -35.17
N GLU A 128 12.06 -6.19 -34.14
CA GLU A 128 11.02 -7.04 -33.59
C GLU A 128 10.02 -6.23 -32.75
N GLU A 129 8.80 -6.06 -33.26
CA GLU A 129 7.75 -5.28 -32.57
C GLU A 129 6.92 -6.09 -31.56
N ARG A 130 6.90 -7.42 -31.68
CA ARG A 130 5.96 -8.27 -30.92
C ARG A 130 6.20 -8.14 -29.42
N ALA A 131 7.45 -8.27 -28.98
CA ALA A 131 7.84 -8.12 -27.59
C ALA A 131 7.47 -6.72 -27.04
N LEU A 132 7.71 -5.67 -27.83
CA LEU A 132 7.40 -4.29 -27.44
C LEU A 132 5.90 -4.02 -27.28
N ARG A 133 5.05 -4.70 -28.07
CA ARG A 133 3.59 -4.57 -27.99
C ARG A 133 2.96 -5.42 -26.89
N SER A 134 3.73 -6.32 -26.28
CA SER A 134 3.27 -7.21 -25.20
C SER A 134 3.69 -6.75 -23.81
N VAL A 135 4.61 -5.78 -23.71
CA VAL A 135 5.06 -5.17 -22.46
C VAL A 135 4.36 -3.86 -22.17
#